data_AF-A0A2V8BLF6-F1
#
_entry.id   AF-A0A2V8BLF6-F1
#
_cell.length_a   1.000
_cell.length_b   1.000
_cell.length_c   1.000
_cell.angle_alpha   90.00
_cell.angle_beta   90.00
_cell.angle_gamma   90.00
#
_symmetry.space_group_name_H-M   'P 1'
#
loop_
_entity.id
_entity.type
_entity.pdbx_description
1 polymer ?
#
loop_
_entity_poly.entity_id
_entity_poly.type
_entity_poly.pdbx_seq_one_letter_code
_entity_poly.pdbx_strand_id
1 'polypeptide(L)'
;MFLAAALGSKEEAIVLPVILLAWHRLLLERAGNPWRVAAHLATPLVAYLVLRFHTGAFTPASAPSYYQFSFAPLSVLRNLFEYADRGATLFGIALLLTAAAYRLKPAIDDRHRRLIEACAVWFVGGYVLTVFLPIRSSLYAVFPSIGAAIGCGAIVETMVMRVGAQRAHLVRLGAVMAAVLLSLVPIYRARNGRYVEPARFSERALRTIEPYAAALTAGDVIVLHDVDDSTSSFVGAFGTFASDAVRLRSGRNVFVWIDPPPRDWRLAGLRRPGANQSHVAFGVDKGRVFRVPR
;
A
#
# COMPACT_ATOMS: atom_id res chain seq x y z
N MET A 1 3.64 7.16 -23.38
CA MET A 1 2.60 7.88 -22.61
C MET A 1 2.23 7.14 -21.32
N PHE A 2 1.68 5.93 -21.37
CA PHE A 2 1.26 5.20 -20.15
C PHE A 2 2.37 4.92 -19.13
N LEU A 3 3.59 4.60 -19.57
CA LEU A 3 4.74 4.42 -18.67
C LEU A 3 5.09 5.72 -17.90
N ALA A 4 5.03 6.87 -18.58
CA ALA A 4 5.26 8.16 -17.92
C ALA A 4 4.16 8.47 -16.88
N ALA A 5 2.90 8.16 -17.20
CA ALA A 5 1.79 8.30 -16.26
C ALA A 5 1.94 7.35 -15.05
N ALA A 6 2.40 6.12 -15.27
CA ALA A 6 2.67 5.18 -14.18
C ALA A 6 3.79 5.68 -13.25
N LEU A 7 4.91 6.16 -13.83
CA LEU A 7 6.02 6.77 -13.09
C LEU A 7 5.61 8.01 -12.29
N GLY A 8 4.69 8.82 -12.82
CA GLY A 8 4.13 9.97 -12.10
C GLY A 8 3.18 9.60 -10.95
N SER A 9 2.65 8.38 -10.92
CA SER A 9 1.65 7.93 -9.93
C SER A 9 2.27 7.12 -8.78
N LYS A 10 3.27 6.28 -9.09
CA LYS A 10 3.80 5.27 -8.16
C LYS A 10 5.28 5.00 -8.39
N GLU A 11 6.06 4.97 -7.31
CA GLU A 11 7.52 4.77 -7.36
C GLU A 11 7.90 3.34 -7.82
N GLU A 12 7.02 2.36 -7.58
CA GLU A 12 7.21 0.98 -8.05
C GLU A 12 7.24 0.89 -9.58
N ALA A 13 6.69 1.88 -10.30
CA ALA A 13 6.73 1.93 -11.75
C ALA A 13 8.17 2.04 -12.32
N ILE A 14 9.19 2.31 -11.48
CA ILE A 14 10.61 2.28 -11.88
C ILE A 14 11.01 0.89 -12.39
N VAL A 15 10.36 -0.20 -11.97
CA VAL A 15 10.65 -1.55 -12.48
C VAL A 15 9.98 -1.87 -13.82
N LEU A 16 8.98 -1.08 -14.24
CA LEU A 16 8.22 -1.34 -15.47
C LEU A 16 9.07 -1.44 -16.73
N PRO A 17 10.09 -0.58 -16.98
CA PRO A 17 10.95 -0.70 -18.14
C PRO A 17 11.58 -2.11 -18.28
N VAL A 18 12.03 -2.69 -17.17
CA VAL A 18 12.65 -4.02 -17.17
C VAL A 18 11.60 -5.10 -17.45
N ILE A 19 10.43 -5.01 -16.79
CA ILE A 19 9.32 -5.96 -16.97
C ILE A 19 8.82 -5.93 -18.42
N LEU A 20 8.61 -4.73 -18.98
CA LEU A 20 8.10 -4.55 -20.34
C LEU A 20 9.12 -4.99 -21.40
N LEU A 21 10.42 -4.80 -21.15
CA LEU A 21 11.47 -5.33 -22.02
C LEU A 21 11.47 -6.87 -22.03
N ALA A 22 11.26 -7.51 -20.88
CA ALA A 22 11.13 -8.96 -20.78
C ALA A 22 9.85 -9.46 -21.47
N TRP A 23 8.71 -8.77 -21.29
CA TRP A 23 7.47 -9.07 -22.01
C TRP A 23 7.63 -8.96 -23.52
N HIS A 24 8.34 -7.92 -24.00
CA HIS A 24 8.63 -7.79 -25.42
C HIS A 24 9.39 -9.01 -25.96
N ARG A 25 10.39 -9.52 -25.23
CA ARG A 25 11.13 -10.72 -25.62
C ARG A 25 10.27 -11.99 -25.59
N LEU A 26 9.41 -12.13 -24.58
CA LEU A 26 8.59 -13.33 -24.40
C LEU A 26 7.40 -13.39 -25.36
N LEU A 27 6.75 -12.26 -25.65
CA LEU A 27 5.46 -12.22 -26.35
C LEU A 27 5.57 -11.80 -27.81
N LEU A 28 6.59 -11.02 -28.20
CA LEU A 28 6.68 -10.39 -29.51
C LEU A 28 7.85 -10.91 -30.34
N GLU A 29 8.14 -12.22 -30.28
CA GLU A 29 9.25 -12.87 -30.99
C GLU A 29 9.52 -12.25 -32.38
N ARG A 30 10.67 -11.57 -32.49
CA ARG A 30 11.24 -10.92 -33.70
C ARG A 30 10.61 -9.62 -34.19
N ALA A 31 9.66 -9.00 -33.49
CA ALA A 31 9.18 -7.68 -33.88
C ALA A 31 10.09 -6.55 -33.37
N GLY A 32 10.75 -5.84 -34.28
CA GLY A 32 11.42 -4.55 -33.98
C GLY A 32 12.83 -4.63 -33.42
N ASN A 33 13.52 -3.48 -33.43
CA ASN A 33 14.88 -3.34 -32.92
C ASN A 33 14.85 -3.24 -31.37
N PRO A 34 15.49 -4.17 -30.63
CA PRO A 34 15.46 -4.18 -29.17
C PRO A 34 16.03 -2.90 -28.56
N TRP A 35 16.98 -2.25 -29.24
CA TRP A 35 17.54 -0.97 -28.80
C TRP A 35 16.54 0.18 -28.88
N ARG A 36 15.66 0.17 -29.90
CA ARG A 36 14.58 1.17 -29.99
C ARG A 36 13.57 1.00 -28.86
N VAL A 37 13.20 -0.25 -28.55
CA VAL A 37 12.30 -0.55 -27.42
C VAL A 37 12.94 -0.13 -26.10
N ALA A 38 14.20 -0.50 -25.87
CA ALA A 38 14.94 -0.08 -24.68
C ALA A 38 15.02 1.44 -24.57
N ALA A 39 15.31 2.15 -25.66
CA ALA A 39 15.34 3.61 -25.68
C ALA A 39 13.98 4.21 -25.31
N HIS A 40 12.89 3.73 -25.91
CA HIS A 40 11.53 4.21 -25.60
C HIS A 40 11.11 3.96 -24.15
N LEU A 41 11.58 2.88 -23.53
CA LEU A 41 11.33 2.59 -22.12
C LEU A 41 12.24 3.41 -21.19
N ALA A 42 13.47 3.70 -21.61
CA ALA A 42 14.44 4.49 -20.86
C ALA A 42 14.10 5.98 -20.82
N THR A 43 13.62 6.58 -21.93
CA THR A 43 13.30 8.01 -22.00
C THR A 43 12.39 8.51 -20.86
N PRO A 44 11.20 7.90 -20.60
CA PRO A 44 10.35 8.35 -19.50
C PRO A 44 10.96 8.08 -18.12
N LEU A 45 11.77 7.02 -17.97
CA LEU A 45 12.47 6.74 -16.72
C LEU A 45 13.52 7.81 -16.42
N VAL A 46 14.34 8.17 -17.41
CA VAL A 46 15.36 9.23 -17.27
C VAL A 46 14.68 10.56 -16.96
N ALA A 47 13.62 10.92 -17.70
CA ALA A 47 12.86 12.14 -17.43
C ALA A 47 12.29 12.15 -16.00
N TYR A 48 11.71 11.04 -15.55
CA TYR A 48 11.23 10.88 -14.16
C TYR A 48 12.36 11.07 -13.14
N LEU A 49 13.53 10.44 -13.35
CA LEU A 49 14.66 10.54 -12.42
C LEU A 49 15.23 11.95 -12.35
N VAL A 50 15.35 12.64 -13.49
CA VAL A 50 15.79 14.05 -13.55
C VAL A 50 14.80 14.93 -12.77
N LEU A 51 13.51 14.81 -13.06
CA LEU A 51 12.47 15.57 -12.33
C LEU A 51 12.51 15.27 -10.84
N ARG A 52 12.61 13.99 -10.46
CA ARG A 52 12.68 13.54 -9.07
C ARG A 52 13.91 14.09 -8.35
N PHE A 53 15.06 14.19 -9.02
CA PHE A 53 16.28 14.76 -8.44
C PHE A 53 16.13 16.24 -8.09
N HIS A 54 15.27 16.96 -8.80
CA HIS A 54 14.93 18.36 -8.51
C HIS A 54 13.79 18.51 -7.49
N THR A 55 13.32 17.42 -6.88
CA THR A 55 12.36 17.47 -5.77
C THR A 55 13.07 17.28 -4.43
N GLY A 56 12.55 17.91 -3.36
CA GLY A 56 12.97 17.63 -1.99
C GLY A 56 12.45 16.28 -1.45
N ALA A 57 12.09 15.36 -2.33
CA ALA A 57 11.49 14.10 -1.95
C ALA A 57 12.55 13.14 -1.39
N PHE A 58 12.12 12.25 -0.49
CA PHE A 58 13.02 11.28 0.12
C PHE A 58 13.61 10.33 -0.93
N THR A 59 14.91 10.03 -0.75
CA THR A 59 15.60 8.92 -1.43
C THR A 59 15.62 7.71 -0.50
N PRO A 60 15.93 6.49 -0.98
CA PRO A 60 16.08 5.33 -0.10
C PRO A 60 17.05 5.55 1.08
N ALA A 61 18.04 6.44 0.92
CA ALA A 61 19.02 6.77 1.95
C ALA A 61 18.56 7.88 2.91
N SER A 62 17.75 8.85 2.44
CA SER A 62 17.26 9.97 3.26
C SER A 62 15.85 9.76 3.81
N ALA A 63 15.17 8.68 3.41
CA ALA A 63 13.85 8.34 3.90
C ALA A 63 13.88 8.08 5.42
N PRO A 64 12.79 8.41 6.15
CA PRO A 64 12.65 8.01 7.55
C PRO A 64 12.83 6.50 7.71
N SER A 65 13.28 6.04 8.88
CA SER A 65 13.58 4.61 9.15
C SER A 65 12.46 3.64 8.76
N TYR A 66 11.20 4.09 8.86
CA TYR A 66 10.02 3.32 8.47
C TYR A 66 9.78 3.24 6.94
N TYR A 67 10.42 4.08 6.12
CA TYR A 67 10.44 4.07 4.64
C TYR A 67 11.74 3.52 4.02
N GLN A 68 12.73 3.15 4.84
CA GLN A 68 13.99 2.62 4.34
C GLN A 68 13.87 1.13 3.95
N PHE A 69 14.72 0.71 3.01
CA PHE A 69 14.86 -0.70 2.68
C PHE A 69 15.49 -1.47 3.85
N SER A 70 14.89 -2.61 4.18
CA SER A 70 15.43 -3.56 5.15
C SER A 70 15.91 -4.81 4.44
N PHE A 71 17.20 -5.12 4.60
CA PHE A 71 17.82 -6.34 4.10
C PHE A 71 17.96 -7.41 5.19
N ALA A 72 17.34 -7.19 6.37
CA ALA A 72 17.34 -8.18 7.44
C ALA A 72 16.63 -9.46 6.97
N PRO A 73 17.27 -10.65 7.00
CA PRO A 73 16.73 -11.85 6.37
C PRO A 73 15.33 -12.24 6.85
N LEU A 74 15.08 -12.14 8.16
CA LEU A 74 13.76 -12.43 8.74
C LEU A 74 12.68 -11.43 8.28
N SER A 75 13.02 -10.15 8.15
CA SER A 75 12.11 -9.12 7.64
C SER A 75 11.77 -9.36 6.17
N VAL A 76 12.80 -9.66 5.36
CA VAL A 76 12.65 -9.99 3.93
C VAL A 76 11.78 -11.24 3.76
N LEU A 77 12.03 -12.30 4.53
CA LEU A 77 11.26 -13.54 4.48
C LEU A 77 9.79 -13.31 4.87
N ARG A 78 9.55 -12.58 5.96
CA ARG A 78 8.20 -12.19 6.37
C ARG A 78 7.50 -11.40 5.27
N ASN A 79 8.18 -10.40 4.71
CA ASN A 79 7.65 -9.56 3.64
C ASN A 79 7.31 -10.38 2.41
N LEU A 80 8.17 -11.31 2.00
CA LEU A 80 7.93 -12.21 0.89
C LEU A 80 6.62 -12.97 1.03
N PHE A 81 6.40 -13.65 2.16
CA PHE A 81 5.17 -14.41 2.39
C PHE A 81 3.94 -13.51 2.50
N GLU A 82 4.07 -12.41 3.23
CA GLU A 82 2.98 -11.46 3.41
C GLU A 82 2.55 -10.79 2.10
N TYR A 83 3.49 -10.51 1.19
CA TYR A 83 3.21 -9.96 -0.13
C TYR A 83 2.71 -11.02 -1.10
N ALA A 84 3.29 -12.22 -1.10
CA ALA A 84 2.79 -13.33 -1.90
C ALA A 84 1.32 -13.63 -1.57
N ASP A 85 0.97 -13.66 -0.28
CA ASP A 85 -0.40 -13.87 0.15
C ASP A 85 -1.33 -12.72 -0.29
N ARG A 86 -0.92 -11.45 -0.16
CA ARG A 86 -1.72 -10.31 -0.65
C ARG A 86 -1.92 -10.28 -2.16
N GLY A 87 -0.91 -10.72 -2.91
CA GLY A 87 -0.90 -10.62 -4.37
C GLY A 87 -1.46 -11.83 -5.10
N ALA A 88 -1.43 -13.02 -4.50
CA ALA A 88 -1.73 -14.27 -5.20
C ALA A 88 -2.86 -15.10 -4.58
N THR A 89 -3.11 -15.02 -3.26
CA THR A 89 -4.06 -15.92 -2.59
C THR A 89 -5.45 -15.88 -3.18
N LEU A 90 -5.93 -14.69 -3.55
CA LEU A 90 -7.25 -14.55 -4.15
C LEU A 90 -7.37 -15.32 -5.48
N PHE A 91 -6.35 -15.23 -6.31
CA PHE A 91 -6.32 -15.90 -7.61
C PHE A 91 -6.07 -17.41 -7.45
N GLY A 92 -5.29 -17.81 -6.45
CA GLY A 92 -5.17 -19.21 -6.05
C GLY A 92 -6.52 -19.82 -5.65
N ILE A 93 -7.30 -19.12 -4.83
CA ILE A 93 -8.65 -19.55 -4.44
C ILE A 93 -9.56 -19.66 -5.68
N ALA A 94 -9.57 -18.65 -6.55
CA ALA A 94 -10.35 -18.67 -7.79
C ALA A 94 -9.99 -19.87 -8.68
N LEU A 95 -8.69 -20.17 -8.82
CA LEU A 95 -8.21 -21.31 -9.58
C LEU A 95 -8.66 -22.63 -8.96
N LEU A 96 -8.53 -22.78 -7.65
CA LEU A 96 -8.94 -23.99 -6.92
C LEU A 96 -10.45 -24.23 -6.99
N LEU A 97 -11.26 -23.18 -6.88
CA LEU A 97 -12.71 -23.28 -7.04
C LEU A 97 -13.09 -23.72 -8.45
N THR A 98 -12.43 -23.17 -9.46
CA THR A 98 -12.63 -23.58 -10.86
C THR A 98 -12.23 -25.04 -11.06
N ALA A 99 -11.08 -25.44 -10.52
CA ALA A 99 -10.60 -26.83 -10.55
C ALA A 99 -11.56 -27.81 -9.89
N ALA A 100 -12.11 -27.45 -8.73
CA ALA A 100 -13.11 -28.24 -8.04
C ALA A 100 -14.42 -28.32 -8.84
N ALA A 101 -14.90 -27.19 -9.38
CA ALA A 101 -16.15 -27.12 -10.13
C ALA A 101 -16.13 -27.98 -11.40
N TYR A 102 -15.00 -27.96 -12.12
CA TYR A 102 -14.82 -28.74 -13.35
C TYR A 102 -14.18 -30.11 -13.13
N ARG A 103 -13.77 -30.44 -11.90
CA ARG A 103 -13.03 -31.67 -11.56
C ARG A 103 -11.80 -31.87 -12.45
N LEU A 104 -11.13 -30.78 -12.79
CA LEU A 104 -9.96 -30.76 -13.65
C LEU A 104 -8.75 -30.28 -12.87
N LYS A 105 -7.58 -30.83 -13.21
CA LYS A 105 -6.30 -30.28 -12.74
C LYS A 105 -5.99 -29.00 -13.53
N PRO A 106 -5.53 -27.93 -12.87
CA PRO A 106 -4.97 -26.77 -13.55
C PRO A 106 -3.90 -27.21 -14.54
N ALA A 107 -3.97 -26.72 -15.77
CA ALA A 107 -3.02 -27.06 -16.81
C ALA A 107 -2.72 -25.82 -17.63
N ILE A 108 -1.46 -25.69 -18.01
CA ILE A 108 -0.98 -24.64 -18.90
C ILE A 108 -0.89 -25.27 -20.29
N ASP A 109 -1.52 -24.66 -21.29
CA ASP A 109 -1.35 -25.05 -22.69
C ASP A 109 -0.17 -24.29 -23.33
N ASP A 110 0.32 -24.79 -24.46
CA ASP A 110 1.43 -24.15 -25.17
C ASP A 110 1.09 -22.75 -25.68
N ARG A 111 -0.20 -22.47 -25.92
CA ARG A 111 -0.72 -21.18 -26.36
C ARG A 111 -0.52 -20.09 -25.29
N HIS A 112 -0.77 -20.43 -24.03
CA HIS A 112 -0.68 -19.51 -22.90
C HIS A 112 0.66 -19.58 -22.18
N ARG A 113 1.52 -20.56 -22.47
CA ARG A 113 2.81 -20.72 -21.79
C ARG A 113 3.62 -19.43 -21.71
N ARG A 114 3.81 -18.74 -22.85
CA ARG A 114 4.55 -17.46 -22.90
C ARG A 114 3.84 -16.34 -22.14
N LEU A 115 2.51 -16.34 -22.13
CA LEU A 115 1.72 -15.39 -21.34
C LEU A 115 1.87 -15.65 -19.84
N ILE A 116 1.85 -16.90 -19.40
CA ILE A 116 2.08 -17.27 -18.00
C ILE A 116 3.50 -16.90 -17.57
N GLU A 117 4.51 -17.15 -18.41
CA GLU A 117 5.89 -16.71 -18.18
C GLU A 117 5.98 -15.18 -18.05
N ALA A 118 5.32 -14.43 -18.93
CA ALA A 118 5.22 -12.97 -18.83
C ALA A 118 4.52 -12.52 -17.52
N CYS A 119 3.42 -13.17 -17.16
CA CYS A 119 2.71 -12.92 -15.89
C CYS A 119 3.60 -13.18 -14.67
N ALA A 120 4.40 -14.24 -14.70
CA ALA A 120 5.36 -14.56 -13.65
C ALA A 120 6.46 -13.47 -13.56
N VAL A 121 7.00 -13.01 -14.69
CA VAL A 121 7.95 -11.89 -14.72
C VAL A 121 7.33 -10.62 -14.13
N TRP A 122 6.06 -10.32 -14.43
CA TRP A 122 5.38 -9.17 -13.86
C TRP A 122 5.20 -9.31 -12.35
N PHE A 123 4.74 -10.47 -11.88
CA PHE A 123 4.51 -10.74 -10.47
C PHE A 123 5.81 -10.66 -9.67
N VAL A 124 6.86 -11.37 -10.11
CA VAL A 124 8.17 -11.38 -9.46
C VAL A 124 8.85 -10.01 -9.57
N GLY A 125 8.84 -9.41 -10.76
CA GLY A 125 9.43 -8.10 -11.01
C GLY A 125 8.77 -6.99 -10.20
N GLY A 126 7.46 -7.04 -10.01
CA GLY A 126 6.75 -6.10 -9.14
C GLY A 126 7.09 -6.26 -7.65
N TYR A 127 7.45 -7.47 -7.21
CA TYR A 127 7.85 -7.73 -5.83
C TYR A 127 9.33 -7.47 -5.53
N VAL A 128 10.17 -7.37 -6.56
CA VAL A 128 11.63 -7.28 -6.39
C VAL A 128 12.05 -6.09 -5.52
N LEU A 129 11.32 -4.97 -5.53
CA LEU A 129 11.60 -3.83 -4.67
C LEU A 129 10.76 -3.85 -3.39
N THR A 130 9.50 -4.26 -3.47
CA THR A 130 8.57 -4.13 -2.35
C THR A 130 8.85 -5.13 -1.23
N VAL A 131 9.49 -6.27 -1.51
CA VAL A 131 9.93 -7.23 -0.47
C VAL A 131 10.93 -6.60 0.52
N PHE A 132 11.70 -5.59 0.09
CA PHE A 132 12.62 -4.87 0.97
C PHE A 132 11.94 -3.74 1.76
N LEU A 133 10.68 -3.40 1.44
CA LEU A 133 9.94 -2.34 2.11
C LEU A 133 9.09 -2.90 3.27
N PRO A 134 9.09 -2.25 4.45
CA PRO A 134 8.17 -2.57 5.53
C PRO A 134 6.71 -2.50 5.06
N ILE A 135 5.95 -3.55 5.36
CA ILE A 135 4.56 -3.69 4.91
C ILE A 135 3.68 -2.70 5.66
N ARG A 136 3.09 -1.77 4.91
CA ARG A 136 2.24 -0.71 5.47
C ARG A 136 0.90 -0.53 4.78
N SER A 137 0.73 -1.16 3.63
CA SER A 137 -0.52 -1.12 2.90
C SER A 137 -0.59 -2.32 1.95
N SER A 138 -1.80 -2.83 1.75
CA SER A 138 -2.05 -3.81 0.69
C SER A 138 -1.96 -3.19 -0.71
N LEU A 139 -1.87 -1.86 -0.83
CA LEU A 139 -1.72 -1.17 -2.11
C LEU A 139 -0.43 -1.57 -2.83
N TYR A 140 0.65 -1.87 -2.09
CA TYR A 140 1.92 -2.35 -2.64
C TYR A 140 1.81 -3.71 -3.35
N ALA A 141 0.79 -4.51 -3.01
CA ALA A 141 0.53 -5.79 -3.64
C ALA A 141 -0.32 -5.66 -4.92
N VAL A 142 -1.00 -4.53 -5.15
CA VAL A 142 -1.89 -4.36 -6.30
C VAL A 142 -1.11 -4.43 -7.61
N PHE A 143 0.01 -3.72 -7.71
CA PHE A 143 0.81 -3.70 -8.93
C PHE A 143 1.31 -5.11 -9.31
N PRO A 144 1.95 -5.89 -8.41
CA PRO A 144 2.32 -7.27 -8.69
C PRO A 144 1.12 -8.20 -8.96
N SER A 145 -0.01 -7.99 -8.28
CA SER A 145 -1.20 -8.86 -8.37
C SER A 145 -1.81 -8.94 -9.78
N ILE A 146 -1.55 -7.94 -10.63
CA ILE A 146 -1.99 -7.93 -12.04
C ILE A 146 -1.48 -9.18 -12.76
N GLY A 147 -0.21 -9.57 -12.54
CA GLY A 147 0.36 -10.77 -13.15
C GLY A 147 -0.35 -12.04 -12.68
N ALA A 148 -0.62 -12.16 -11.37
CA ALA A 148 -1.36 -13.29 -10.82
C ALA A 148 -2.81 -13.36 -11.35
N ALA A 149 -3.46 -12.21 -11.54
CA ALA A 149 -4.82 -12.11 -12.08
C ALA A 149 -4.89 -12.61 -13.52
N ILE A 150 -4.03 -12.08 -14.40
CA ILE A 150 -3.99 -12.46 -15.82
C ILE A 150 -3.60 -13.94 -15.96
N GLY A 151 -2.60 -14.39 -15.21
CA GLY A 151 -2.17 -15.78 -15.22
C GLY A 151 -3.27 -16.73 -14.78
N CYS A 152 -3.99 -16.39 -13.71
CA CYS A 152 -5.17 -17.16 -13.28
C CYS A 152 -6.25 -17.19 -14.36
N GLY A 153 -6.54 -16.06 -15.01
CA GLY A 153 -7.52 -15.97 -16.09
C GLY A 153 -7.19 -16.92 -17.25
N ALA A 154 -5.92 -16.94 -17.70
CA ALA A 154 -5.47 -17.82 -18.76
C ALA A 154 -5.60 -19.32 -18.39
N ILE A 155 -5.25 -19.71 -17.16
CA ILE A 155 -5.40 -21.11 -16.73
C ILE A 155 -6.88 -21.49 -16.62
N VAL A 156 -7.72 -20.61 -16.08
CA VAL A 156 -9.18 -20.81 -16.01
C VAL A 156 -9.78 -20.95 -17.41
N GLU A 157 -9.34 -20.13 -18.37
CA GLU A 157 -9.77 -20.22 -19.76
C GLU A 157 -9.42 -21.58 -20.37
N THR A 158 -8.19 -22.07 -20.20
CA THR A 158 -7.80 -23.42 -20.66
C THR A 158 -8.71 -24.50 -20.08
N MET A 159 -9.11 -24.39 -18.81
CA MET A 159 -10.01 -25.35 -18.16
C MET A 159 -11.43 -25.27 -18.72
N VAL A 160 -11.96 -24.06 -18.91
CA VAL A 160 -13.29 -23.83 -19.52
C VAL A 160 -13.36 -24.44 -20.92
N MET A 161 -12.33 -24.22 -21.74
CA MET A 161 -12.28 -24.71 -23.11
C MET A 161 -12.23 -26.25 -23.17
N ARG A 162 -11.52 -26.90 -22.23
CA ARG A 162 -11.43 -28.37 -22.16
C ARG A 162 -12.75 -29.05 -21.85
N VAL A 163 -13.61 -28.42 -21.04
CA VAL A 163 -14.91 -28.99 -20.65
C VAL A 163 -15.99 -28.72 -21.72
N GLY A 164 -15.75 -27.77 -22.64
CA GLY A 164 -16.79 -27.29 -23.55
C GLY A 164 -17.97 -26.69 -22.76
N ALA A 165 -17.67 -25.95 -21.69
CA ALA A 165 -18.68 -25.51 -20.73
C ALA A 165 -19.80 -24.69 -21.38
N GLN A 166 -21.05 -25.08 -21.12
CA GLN A 166 -22.22 -24.33 -21.57
C GLN A 166 -22.32 -22.98 -20.86
N ARG A 167 -23.00 -22.00 -21.48
CA ARG A 167 -23.20 -20.65 -20.92
C ARG A 167 -23.77 -20.66 -19.50
N ALA A 168 -24.69 -21.58 -19.19
CA ALA A 168 -25.26 -21.71 -17.85
C ALA A 168 -24.21 -22.08 -16.78
N HIS A 169 -23.23 -22.93 -17.11
CA HIS A 169 -22.14 -23.29 -16.21
C HIS A 169 -21.19 -22.12 -15.97
N LEU A 170 -20.89 -21.36 -17.02
CA LEU A 170 -20.06 -20.14 -16.92
C LEU A 170 -20.71 -19.08 -16.02
N VAL A 171 -22.02 -18.86 -16.16
CA VAL A 171 -22.76 -17.92 -15.31
C VAL A 171 -22.76 -18.38 -13.84
N ARG A 172 -22.98 -19.68 -13.59
CA ARG A 172 -22.91 -20.24 -12.23
C ARG A 172 -21.53 -20.11 -11.62
N LEU A 173 -20.47 -20.44 -12.36
CA LEU A 173 -19.08 -20.29 -11.90
C LEU A 173 -18.79 -18.82 -11.57
N GLY A 174 -19.16 -17.90 -12.47
CA GLY A 174 -19.01 -16.46 -12.24
C GLY A 174 -19.75 -15.99 -10.99
N ALA A 175 -20.98 -16.46 -10.77
CA ALA A 175 -21.75 -16.14 -9.56
C ALA A 175 -21.10 -16.69 -8.28
N VAL A 176 -20.59 -17.93 -8.31
CA VAL A 176 -19.87 -18.53 -7.18
C VAL A 176 -18.58 -17.75 -6.91
N MET A 177 -17.80 -17.42 -7.94
CA MET A 177 -16.58 -16.61 -7.79
C MET A 177 -16.89 -15.23 -7.19
N ALA A 178 -17.93 -14.56 -7.69
CA ALA A 178 -18.39 -13.28 -7.14
C ALA A 178 -18.82 -13.41 -5.67
N ALA A 179 -19.59 -14.45 -5.33
CA ALA A 179 -20.01 -14.69 -3.95
C ALA A 179 -18.83 -14.94 -3.02
N VAL A 180 -17.83 -15.73 -3.44
CA VAL A 180 -16.59 -15.93 -2.66
C VAL A 180 -15.81 -14.64 -2.54
N LEU A 181 -15.66 -13.86 -3.61
CA LEU A 181 -14.98 -12.56 -3.57
C LEU A 181 -15.63 -11.62 -2.54
N LEU A 182 -16.96 -11.55 -2.54
CA LEU A 182 -17.72 -10.74 -1.58
C LEU A 182 -17.60 -11.26 -0.15
N SER A 183 -17.57 -12.58 0.05
CA SER A 183 -17.41 -13.18 1.39
C SER A 183 -15.99 -13.03 1.96
N LEU A 184 -14.98 -12.75 1.11
CA LEU A 184 -13.62 -12.44 1.56
C LEU A 184 -13.43 -10.97 1.99
N VAL A 185 -14.41 -10.08 1.75
CA VAL A 185 -14.33 -8.66 2.16
C VAL A 185 -14.12 -8.47 3.67
N PRO A 186 -14.80 -9.19 4.58
CA PRO A 186 -14.54 -9.10 6.02
C PRO A 186 -13.10 -9.51 6.38
N ILE A 187 -12.56 -10.55 5.74
CA ILE A 187 -11.18 -11.01 5.94
C ILE A 187 -10.19 -9.93 5.48
N TYR A 188 -10.44 -9.33 4.32
CA TYR A 188 -9.66 -8.20 3.83
C TYR A 188 -9.70 -7.01 4.81
N ARG A 189 -10.88 -6.68 5.35
CA ARG A 189 -11.05 -5.58 6.32
C ARG A 189 -10.32 -5.87 7.63
N ALA A 190 -10.46 -7.08 8.17
CA ALA A 190 -9.79 -7.49 9.40
C ALA A 190 -8.27 -7.43 9.26
N ARG A 191 -7.74 -7.94 8.15
CA ARG A 191 -6.30 -7.94 7.86
C ARG A 191 -5.71 -6.53 7.73
N ASN A 192 -6.46 -5.60 7.14
CA ASN A 192 -5.99 -4.24 6.90
C ASN A 192 -6.33 -3.28 8.05
N GLY A 193 -7.04 -3.72 9.09
CA GLY A 193 -7.43 -2.89 10.23
C GLY A 193 -6.27 -2.10 10.80
N ARG A 194 -5.15 -2.78 11.10
CA ARG A 194 -3.94 -2.14 11.68
C ARG A 194 -3.34 -1.00 10.84
N TYR A 195 -3.54 -1.03 9.53
CA TYR A 195 -2.96 -0.04 8.61
C TYR A 195 -3.89 1.15 8.36
N VAL A 196 -5.19 0.94 8.55
CA VAL A 196 -6.20 1.99 8.37
C VAL A 196 -6.51 2.68 9.69
N GLU A 197 -6.24 2.02 10.82
CA GLU A 197 -6.57 2.53 12.15
C GLU A 197 -5.93 3.87 12.49
N PRO A 198 -4.65 4.15 12.19
CA PRO A 198 -4.06 5.47 12.46
C PRO A 198 -4.82 6.61 11.76
N ALA A 199 -5.31 6.39 10.54
CA ALA A 199 -6.09 7.38 9.79
C ALA A 199 -7.52 7.53 10.34
N ARG A 200 -8.13 6.44 10.83
CA ARG A 200 -9.44 6.52 11.50
C ARG A 200 -9.33 7.20 12.86
N PHE A 201 -8.25 6.92 13.59
CA PHE A 201 -7.96 7.51 14.87
C PHE A 201 -7.67 9.01 14.74
N SER A 202 -6.88 9.44 13.75
CA SER A 202 -6.64 10.87 13.52
C SER A 202 -7.93 11.65 13.28
N GLU A 203 -8.86 11.12 12.47
CA GLU A 203 -10.17 11.73 12.26
C GLU A 203 -10.99 11.79 13.55
N ARG A 204 -11.01 10.72 14.35
CA ARG A 204 -11.71 10.72 15.66
C ARG A 204 -11.10 11.73 16.62
N ALA A 205 -9.79 11.76 16.74
CA ALA A 205 -9.05 12.69 17.58
C ALA A 205 -9.34 14.15 17.18
N LEU A 206 -9.24 14.46 15.88
CA LEU A 206 -9.51 15.80 15.37
C LEU A 206 -10.96 16.23 15.62
N ARG A 207 -11.96 15.35 15.43
CA ARG A 207 -13.36 15.64 15.77
C ARG A 207 -13.56 15.94 17.25
N THR A 208 -12.85 15.25 18.13
CA THR A 208 -12.94 15.48 19.57
C THR A 208 -12.23 16.76 20.00
N ILE A 209 -11.10 17.09 19.36
CA ILE A 209 -10.27 18.27 19.70
C ILE A 209 -10.88 19.56 19.13
N GLU A 210 -11.43 19.53 17.92
CA GLU A 210 -11.90 20.69 17.15
C GLU A 210 -12.80 21.66 17.95
N PRO A 211 -13.83 21.21 18.69
CA PRO A 211 -14.68 22.10 19.47
C PRO A 211 -13.93 22.87 20.56
N TYR A 212 -12.89 22.27 21.13
CA TYR A 212 -12.07 22.90 22.17
C TYR A 212 -11.01 23.81 21.55
N ALA A 213 -10.38 23.37 20.45
CA ALA A 213 -9.40 24.16 19.73
C ALA A 213 -9.98 25.49 19.23
N ALA A 214 -11.26 25.51 18.84
CA ALA A 214 -11.95 26.72 18.40
C ALA A 214 -12.01 27.83 19.48
N ALA A 215 -11.96 27.45 20.77
CA ALA A 215 -12.01 28.36 21.91
C ALA A 215 -10.63 28.80 22.42
N LEU A 216 -9.53 28.26 21.86
CA LEU A 216 -8.16 28.54 22.28
C LEU A 216 -7.56 29.73 21.53
N THR A 217 -6.62 30.40 22.20
CA THR A 217 -5.83 31.53 21.68
C THR A 217 -4.42 31.09 21.25
N ALA A 218 -3.70 31.97 20.53
CA ALA A 218 -2.40 31.64 19.91
C ALA A 218 -1.26 31.31 20.91
N GLY A 219 -1.47 31.47 22.22
CA GLY A 219 -0.52 31.09 23.28
C GLY A 219 -0.89 29.82 24.05
N ASP A 220 -2.07 29.25 23.79
CA ASP A 220 -2.54 28.05 24.48
C ASP A 220 -1.91 26.80 23.88
N VAL A 221 -1.82 25.74 24.70
CA VAL A 221 -1.24 24.46 24.30
C VAL A 221 -2.23 23.33 24.49
N ILE A 222 -2.38 22.52 23.46
CA ILE A 222 -3.07 21.23 23.56
C ILE A 222 -2.03 20.16 23.86
N VAL A 223 -2.25 19.38 24.92
CA VAL A 223 -1.41 18.23 25.27
C VAL A 223 -2.16 16.95 24.95
N LEU A 224 -1.54 16.07 24.16
CA LEU A 224 -2.06 14.76 23.81
C LEU A 224 -1.27 13.73 24.61
N HIS A 225 -1.85 13.23 25.70
CA HIS A 225 -1.30 12.13 26.47
C HIS A 225 -1.53 10.83 25.70
N ASP A 226 -0.44 10.36 25.13
CA ASP A 226 -0.40 9.13 24.39
C ASP A 226 -0.22 7.93 25.32
N VAL A 227 -0.64 6.79 24.83
CA VAL A 227 -0.46 5.50 25.51
C VAL A 227 0.48 4.63 24.68
N ASP A 228 1.09 3.63 25.32
CA ASP A 228 1.89 2.63 24.60
C ASP A 228 0.98 1.64 23.86
N ASP A 229 0.23 2.15 22.88
CA ASP A 229 -0.61 1.39 21.95
C ASP A 229 -0.06 1.55 20.53
N SER A 230 0.37 0.42 19.97
CA SER A 230 0.90 0.34 18.61
C SER A 230 -0.15 0.56 17.51
N THR A 231 -1.45 0.57 17.85
CA THR A 231 -2.56 0.64 16.89
C THR A 231 -3.30 1.97 16.88
N SER A 232 -3.60 2.53 18.05
CA SER A 232 -4.38 3.76 18.22
C SER A 232 -3.66 4.74 19.15
N SER A 233 -2.59 5.36 18.64
CA SER A 233 -1.79 6.34 19.35
C SER A 233 -1.74 7.68 18.62
N PHE A 234 -1.58 8.77 19.38
CA PHE A 234 -1.40 10.11 18.84
C PHE A 234 -0.11 10.22 18.03
N VAL A 235 0.99 9.64 18.50
CA VAL A 235 2.27 9.54 17.78
C VAL A 235 2.07 8.78 16.46
N GLY A 236 1.37 7.64 16.49
CA GLY A 236 1.11 6.85 15.28
C GLY A 236 0.24 7.57 14.26
N ALA A 237 -0.71 8.39 14.72
CA ALA A 237 -1.67 9.09 13.88
C ALA A 237 -1.16 10.43 13.32
N PHE A 238 -0.38 11.18 14.10
CA PHE A 238 0.02 12.55 13.77
C PHE A 238 1.54 12.73 13.59
N GLY A 239 2.36 11.87 14.22
CA GLY A 239 3.81 12.04 14.25
C GLY A 239 4.20 13.45 14.72
N THR A 240 5.05 14.12 13.96
CA THR A 240 5.50 15.50 14.24
C THR A 240 4.55 16.58 13.70
N PHE A 241 3.44 16.21 13.05
CA PHE A 241 2.53 17.12 12.35
C PHE A 241 1.22 17.41 13.11
N ALA A 242 1.16 17.13 14.41
CA ALA A 242 -0.06 17.30 15.21
C ALA A 242 -0.60 18.74 15.19
N SER A 243 0.27 19.74 15.35
CA SER A 243 -0.11 21.16 15.26
C SER A 243 -0.66 21.53 13.89
N ASP A 244 -0.04 21.02 12.82
CA ASP A 244 -0.52 21.25 11.44
C ASP A 244 -1.88 20.61 11.20
N ALA A 245 -2.10 19.40 11.70
CA ALA A 245 -3.37 18.70 11.57
C ALA A 245 -4.51 19.46 12.29
N VAL A 246 -4.27 19.94 13.51
CA VAL A 246 -5.25 20.76 14.24
C VAL A 246 -5.49 22.09 13.54
N ARG A 247 -4.43 22.74 13.04
CA ARG A 247 -4.54 24.00 12.28
C ARG A 247 -5.37 23.82 11.00
N LEU A 248 -5.12 22.76 10.24
CA LEU A 248 -5.86 22.45 9.02
C LEU A 248 -7.33 22.16 9.30
N ARG A 249 -7.65 21.49 10.42
CA ARG A 249 -9.02 21.14 10.78
C ARG A 249 -9.80 22.32 11.38
N SER A 250 -9.22 23.01 12.34
CA SER A 250 -9.91 24.03 13.15
C SER A 250 -9.72 25.46 12.63
N GLY A 251 -8.78 25.68 11.71
CA GLY A 251 -8.35 27.01 11.28
C GLY A 251 -7.56 27.79 12.33
N ARG A 252 -7.29 27.21 13.51
CA ARG A 252 -6.60 27.87 14.62
C ARG A 252 -5.13 27.47 14.68
N ASN A 253 -4.26 28.47 14.85
CA ASN A 253 -2.85 28.24 15.05
C ASN A 253 -2.56 27.99 16.54
N VAL A 254 -2.79 26.75 16.99
CA VAL A 254 -2.57 26.31 18.37
C VAL A 254 -1.41 25.32 18.39
N PHE A 255 -0.53 25.43 19.37
CA PHE A 255 0.56 24.47 19.53
C PHE A 255 0.04 23.18 20.16
N VAL A 256 0.38 22.04 19.55
CA VAL A 256 -0.01 20.71 20.02
C VAL A 256 1.25 19.92 20.40
N TRP A 257 1.29 19.45 21.64
CA TRP A 257 2.34 18.61 22.18
C TRP A 257 1.84 17.19 22.39
N ILE A 258 2.59 16.19 21.95
CA ILE A 258 2.31 14.78 22.25
C ILE A 258 3.26 14.32 23.37
N ASP A 259 2.71 13.65 24.38
CA ASP A 259 3.45 13.12 25.51
C ASP A 259 3.17 11.62 25.70
N PRO A 260 4.15 10.71 25.56
CA PRO A 260 5.55 10.98 25.21
C PRO A 260 5.73 11.48 23.76
N PRO A 261 6.77 12.29 23.47
CA PRO A 261 6.96 12.87 22.15
C PRO A 261 7.47 11.85 21.10
N PRO A 262 7.17 12.06 19.81
CA PRO A 262 7.69 11.22 18.72
C PRO A 262 9.21 11.32 18.63
N ARG A 263 9.92 10.23 18.27
CA ARG A 263 11.40 10.15 18.31
C ARG A 263 12.13 11.34 17.64
N ASP A 264 11.62 11.80 16.50
CA ASP A 264 12.27 12.83 15.68
C ASP A 264 11.80 14.26 16.01
N TRP A 265 11.13 14.48 17.15
CA TRP A 265 10.54 15.77 17.52
C TRP A 265 11.54 16.94 17.51
N ARG A 266 12.80 16.69 17.91
CA ARG A 266 13.87 17.70 17.91
C ARG A 266 14.27 18.11 16.49
N LEU A 267 14.36 17.14 15.58
CA LEU A 267 14.69 17.39 14.17
C LEU A 267 13.55 18.16 13.47
N ALA A 268 12.31 17.92 13.90
CA ALA A 268 11.15 18.69 13.49
C ALA A 268 11.05 20.09 14.13
N GLY A 269 12.02 20.49 14.97
CA GLY A 269 12.05 21.81 15.61
C GLY A 269 10.99 22.02 16.70
N LEU A 270 10.33 20.95 17.16
CA LEU A 270 9.34 21.03 18.24
C LEU A 270 10.03 21.34 19.57
N ARG A 271 9.33 22.01 20.49
CA ARG A 271 9.83 22.32 21.84
C ARG A 271 8.82 21.87 22.87
N ARG A 272 9.30 21.31 23.98
CA ARG A 272 8.42 20.94 25.09
C ARG A 272 7.75 22.19 25.65
N PRO A 273 6.44 22.17 25.90
CA PRO A 273 5.74 23.31 26.50
C PRO A 273 6.26 23.60 27.92
N GLY A 274 6.21 24.87 28.32
CA GLY A 274 6.61 25.32 29.65
C GLY A 274 5.52 25.08 30.68
N ALA A 275 5.89 24.91 31.96
CA ALA A 275 4.97 24.57 33.05
C ALA A 275 3.82 25.58 33.29
N ASN A 276 3.97 26.82 32.80
CA ASN A 276 3.03 27.92 33.03
C ASN A 276 2.08 28.18 31.84
N GLN A 277 2.06 27.31 30.82
CA GLN A 277 1.16 27.47 29.69
C GLN A 277 -0.23 26.91 30.02
N SER A 278 -1.29 27.56 29.54
CA SER A 278 -2.64 27.03 29.69
C SER A 278 -2.78 25.77 28.85
N HIS A 279 -3.02 24.63 29.53
CA HIS A 279 -3.13 23.33 28.89
C HIS A 279 -4.58 22.87 28.80
N VAL A 280 -4.98 22.41 27.61
CA VAL A 280 -6.11 21.49 27.44
C VAL A 280 -5.52 20.13 27.10
N ALA A 281 -5.83 19.13 27.90
CA ALA A 281 -5.26 17.80 27.75
C ALA A 281 -6.28 16.81 27.19
N PHE A 282 -5.82 15.92 26.32
CA PHE A 282 -6.59 14.79 25.80
C PHE A 282 -5.82 13.51 26.03
N GLY A 283 -6.53 12.45 26.40
CA GLY A 283 -6.00 11.11 26.54
C GLY A 283 -6.64 10.17 25.54
N VAL A 284 -6.03 9.01 25.37
CA VAL A 284 -6.58 7.90 24.60
C VAL A 284 -6.75 6.67 25.49
N ASP A 285 -7.91 6.02 25.38
CA ASP A 285 -8.17 4.70 25.99
C ASP A 285 -8.94 3.85 24.98
N LYS A 286 -8.44 2.65 24.70
CA LYS A 286 -9.03 1.69 23.74
C LYS A 286 -9.43 2.34 22.41
N GLY A 287 -8.57 3.21 21.88
CA GLY A 287 -8.78 3.93 20.63
C GLY A 287 -9.85 5.03 20.64
N ARG A 288 -10.38 5.39 21.81
CA ARG A 288 -11.26 6.54 22.03
C ARG A 288 -10.48 7.70 22.63
N VAL A 289 -10.72 8.90 22.08
CA VAL A 289 -10.12 10.13 22.57
C VAL A 289 -11.07 10.80 23.56
N PHE A 290 -10.55 11.21 24.71
CA PHE A 290 -11.30 11.90 25.74
C PHE A 290 -10.51 13.08 26.28
N ARG A 291 -11.22 14.08 26.80
CA ARG A 291 -10.59 15.22 27.48
C ARG A 291 -10.18 14.80 28.88
N VAL A 292 -8.94 15.09 29.26
CA VAL A 292 -8.45 14.87 30.62
C VAL A 292 -8.94 16.05 31.49
N PRO A 293 -9.65 15.79 32.60
CA PRO A 293 -9.99 16.83 33.57
C PRO A 293 -8.72 17.47 34.12
N ARG A 294 -8.78 18.78 34.39
CA ARG A 294 -7.70 19.46 35.13
C ARG A 294 -7.70 19.05 36.58
#